data_AF-A0A7D8ANB7-F1
#
_entry.id   AF-A0A7D8ANB7-F1
#
_cell.length_a   1.000
_cell.length_b   1.000
_cell.length_c   1.000
_cell.angle_alpha   90.00
_cell.angle_beta   90.00
_cell.angle_gamma   90.00
#
_symmetry.space_group_name_H-M   'P 1'
#
loop_
_entity.id
_entity.type
_entity.pdbx_description
1 polymer ?
#
loop_
_entity_poly.entity_id
_entity_poly.type
_entity_poly.pdbx_seq_one_letter_code
_entity_poly.pdbx_strand_id
1 'polypeptide(L)'
;MALKVNIKIILDTFRKNLEEIYARYLNNKISYFNLYKNLKSLAEEHKNILLRKDKFTNLSIILNLSKTRKIIKEYINLSVIEEIRKKNKLLFFWTPREVKELSNIDIKDLCKIEELIVSHNLLYRKVYFEDFLVLFKNPEWLNNYSHHYRIAKINRYRKNQIPIKISLNTYIEIINILLTQKKDVRLKFYGVLMATGRRPVEIMKISEFYIEDGRHILMKNIAKKKENNLIHQIVFPTFVDSRLIIDSIGEIRYMERTGKLSKEMISSNLAYSYNRMFRKIFKDIFEPEESVYFCRRLYSRFSYFAFAPKNMELNLWITTVLGHEQDDIITAFHYNRYVLENLDDNVDISLLRLIKRRIYTYIKRKTTYSVITMQKVNLLIERCDVRQDNYVKTLHVIRDIMIKDKLEELEMLRGLNVKIRKMFKQKYGYNYNYTKLSEYLSAIFEYTIKR
;
A
#
# COMPACT_ATOMS: atom_id res chain seq x y z
N MET A 1 7.10 6.81 -42.23
CA MET A 1 6.61 7.51 -41.01
C MET A 1 5.30 6.88 -40.58
N ALA A 2 5.26 6.18 -39.43
CA ALA A 2 4.04 5.54 -38.96
C ALA A 2 3.11 6.57 -38.32
N LEU A 3 1.90 6.73 -38.86
CA LEU A 3 0.82 7.54 -38.30
C LEU A 3 0.64 7.22 -36.82
N LYS A 4 0.87 8.21 -35.93
CA LYS A 4 0.44 8.16 -34.53
C LYS A 4 -1.09 8.11 -34.53
N VAL A 5 -1.64 6.91 -34.63
CA VAL A 5 -3.07 6.69 -34.49
C VAL A 5 -3.46 7.06 -33.06
N ASN A 6 -4.33 8.06 -32.92
CA ASN A 6 -4.79 8.52 -31.62
C ASN A 6 -5.77 7.50 -31.03
N ILE A 7 -5.24 6.52 -30.29
CA ILE A 7 -5.98 5.42 -29.64
C ILE A 7 -7.19 5.93 -28.86
N LYS A 8 -7.13 7.15 -28.29
CA LYS A 8 -8.26 7.78 -27.61
C LYS A 8 -9.48 7.96 -28.52
N ILE A 9 -9.26 8.48 -29.74
CA ILE A 9 -10.33 8.72 -30.72
C ILE A 9 -10.98 7.40 -31.14
N ILE A 10 -10.16 6.36 -31.38
CA ILE A 10 -10.66 5.03 -31.74
C ILE A 10 -11.52 4.43 -30.62
N LEU A 11 -11.13 4.62 -29.36
CA LEU A 11 -11.90 4.13 -28.22
C LEU A 11 -13.18 4.95 -27.97
N ASP A 12 -13.15 6.26 -28.22
CA ASP A 12 -14.35 7.09 -28.16
C ASP A 12 -15.33 6.71 -29.28
N THR A 13 -14.83 6.34 -30.47
CA THR A 13 -15.64 5.80 -31.57
C THR A 13 -16.24 4.44 -31.20
N PHE A 14 -15.46 3.52 -30.62
CA PHE A 14 -15.97 2.24 -30.11
C PHE A 14 -17.13 2.44 -29.14
N ARG A 15 -16.93 3.34 -28.18
CA ARG A 15 -17.91 3.64 -27.14
C ARG A 15 -19.19 4.18 -27.76
N LYS A 16 -19.09 5.15 -28.67
CA LYS A 16 -20.25 5.70 -29.37
C LYS A 16 -21.00 4.64 -30.17
N ASN A 17 -20.29 3.78 -30.90
CA ASN A 17 -20.90 2.70 -31.68
C ASN A 17 -21.61 1.68 -30.77
N LEU A 18 -21.01 1.36 -29.63
CA LEU A 18 -21.62 0.49 -28.61
C LEU A 18 -22.89 1.14 -28.05
N GLU A 19 -22.81 2.41 -27.64
CA GLU A 19 -23.95 3.20 -27.13
C GLU A 19 -25.09 3.27 -28.16
N GLU A 20 -24.78 3.46 -29.44
CA GLU A 20 -25.77 3.53 -30.53
C GLU A 20 -26.45 2.18 -30.80
N ILE A 21 -25.69 1.08 -30.87
CA ILE A 21 -26.23 -0.28 -31.06
C ILE A 21 -27.20 -0.61 -29.91
N TYR A 22 -26.82 -0.30 -28.67
CA TYR A 22 -27.68 -0.53 -27.51
C TYR A 22 -28.89 0.40 -27.49
N ALA A 23 -28.74 1.68 -27.84
CA ALA A 23 -29.87 2.61 -27.93
C ALA A 23 -30.88 2.18 -29.01
N ARG A 24 -30.42 1.63 -30.13
CA ARG A 24 -31.31 1.07 -31.16
C ARG A 24 -32.06 -0.15 -30.64
N TYR A 25 -31.41 -1.02 -29.87
CA TYR A 25 -32.06 -2.16 -29.25
C TYR A 25 -33.09 -1.75 -28.18
N LEU A 26 -32.73 -0.84 -27.27
CA LEU A 26 -33.63 -0.35 -26.21
C LEU A 26 -34.86 0.38 -26.76
N ASN A 27 -34.74 1.00 -27.93
CA ASN A 27 -35.86 1.62 -28.65
C ASN A 27 -36.60 0.63 -29.57
N ASN A 28 -36.40 -0.68 -29.41
CA ASN A 28 -36.99 -1.76 -30.21
C ASN A 28 -36.74 -1.66 -31.73
N LYS A 29 -35.70 -0.92 -32.16
CA LYS A 29 -35.36 -0.73 -33.59
C LYS A 29 -34.58 -1.90 -34.18
N ILE A 30 -34.01 -2.76 -33.35
CA ILE A 30 -33.31 -3.99 -33.76
C ILE A 30 -33.70 -5.13 -32.84
N SER A 31 -33.79 -6.34 -33.39
CA SER A 31 -34.02 -7.57 -32.62
C SER A 31 -32.78 -7.97 -31.81
N TYR A 32 -32.96 -8.85 -30.82
CA TYR A 32 -31.86 -9.40 -30.02
C TYR A 32 -30.81 -10.13 -30.87
N PHE A 33 -31.25 -10.91 -31.86
CA PHE A 33 -30.35 -11.58 -32.80
C PHE A 33 -29.45 -10.58 -33.54
N ASN A 34 -30.03 -9.44 -33.95
CA ASN A 34 -29.29 -8.37 -34.60
C ASN A 34 -28.38 -7.59 -33.63
N LEU A 35 -28.79 -7.41 -32.36
CA LEU A 35 -27.92 -6.89 -31.31
C LEU A 35 -26.68 -7.78 -31.14
N TYR A 36 -26.88 -9.08 -30.96
CA TYR A 36 -25.80 -10.05 -30.78
C TYR A 36 -24.83 -10.06 -31.97
N LYS A 37 -25.38 -10.08 -33.20
CA LYS A 37 -24.57 -10.03 -34.43
C LYS A 37 -23.77 -8.73 -34.54
N ASN A 38 -24.37 -7.59 -34.20
CA ASN A 38 -23.73 -6.28 -34.24
C ASN A 38 -22.63 -6.14 -33.17
N LEU A 39 -22.87 -6.63 -31.95
CA LEU A 39 -21.87 -6.65 -30.89
C LEU A 39 -20.69 -7.57 -31.22
N LYS A 40 -20.96 -8.74 -31.81
CA LYS A 40 -19.93 -9.66 -32.27
C LYS A 40 -19.08 -9.03 -33.38
N SER A 41 -19.72 -8.36 -34.36
CA SER A 41 -19.00 -7.63 -35.42
C SER A 41 -18.13 -6.51 -34.83
N LEU A 42 -18.67 -5.71 -33.92
CA LEU A 42 -17.96 -4.60 -33.28
C LEU A 42 -16.77 -5.08 -32.43
N ALA A 43 -16.93 -6.21 -31.73
CA ALA A 43 -15.87 -6.85 -30.98
C ALA A 43 -14.72 -7.33 -31.89
N GLU A 44 -15.05 -7.89 -33.05
CA GLU A 44 -14.07 -8.42 -34.00
C GLU A 44 -13.33 -7.32 -34.76
N GLU A 45 -14.02 -6.21 -35.09
CA GLU A 45 -13.38 -4.99 -35.59
C GLU A 45 -12.37 -4.42 -34.58
N HIS A 46 -12.73 -4.42 -33.30
CA HIS A 46 -11.85 -3.94 -32.23
C HIS A 46 -10.70 -4.90 -31.88
N LYS A 47 -10.91 -6.21 -32.03
CA LYS A 47 -9.89 -7.23 -31.83
C LYS A 47 -8.66 -6.99 -32.72
N ASN A 48 -8.88 -6.58 -33.97
CA ASN A 48 -7.80 -6.25 -34.91
C ASN A 48 -6.99 -5.00 -34.50
N ILE A 49 -7.59 -4.11 -33.71
CA ILE A 49 -6.92 -2.93 -33.15
C ILE A 49 -6.09 -3.31 -31.91
N LEU A 50 -6.62 -4.22 -31.09
CA LEU A 50 -5.94 -4.76 -29.89
C LEU A 50 -4.72 -5.62 -30.23
N LEU A 51 -4.68 -6.22 -31.43
CA LEU A 51 -3.58 -7.06 -31.91
C LEU A 51 -2.42 -6.28 -32.57
N ARG A 52 -2.49 -4.94 -32.64
CA ARG A 52 -1.40 -4.12 -33.21
C ARG A 52 -0.16 -4.16 -32.31
N LYS A 53 0.99 -4.53 -32.90
CA LYS A 53 2.29 -4.69 -32.24
C LYS A 53 3.05 -3.36 -32.04
N ASP A 54 2.39 -2.29 -31.61
CA ASP A 54 3.05 -1.01 -31.32
C ASP A 54 3.11 -0.69 -29.81
N LYS A 55 4.23 -0.07 -29.41
CA LYS A 55 4.70 0.06 -28.02
C LYS A 55 3.74 0.86 -27.12
N PHE A 56 2.90 1.73 -27.69
CA PHE A 56 1.92 2.57 -27.00
C PHE A 56 0.60 1.86 -26.70
N THR A 57 0.29 0.80 -27.43
CA THR A 57 -0.99 0.07 -27.36
C THR A 57 -1.03 -0.83 -26.13
N ASN A 58 0.11 -1.37 -25.68
CA ASN A 58 0.18 -2.24 -24.50
C ASN A 58 -0.12 -1.53 -23.15
N LEU A 59 0.27 -0.25 -22.97
CA LEU A 59 0.02 0.47 -21.70
C LEU A 59 -1.40 1.04 -21.64
N SER A 60 -1.92 1.46 -22.80
CA SER A 60 -3.28 1.97 -22.96
C SER A 60 -4.33 0.85 -22.90
N ILE A 61 -4.02 -0.35 -23.44
CA ILE A 61 -4.86 -1.56 -23.30
C ILE A 61 -5.03 -1.97 -21.83
N ILE A 62 -4.00 -1.89 -20.98
CA ILE A 62 -4.08 -2.29 -19.56
C ILE A 62 -4.89 -1.29 -18.72
N LEU A 63 -4.65 0.01 -18.91
CA LEU A 63 -5.42 1.06 -18.24
C LEU A 63 -6.87 1.10 -18.73
N ASN A 64 -7.11 0.75 -19.99
CA ASN A 64 -8.44 0.76 -20.57
C ASN A 64 -9.20 -0.56 -20.41
N LEU A 65 -8.61 -1.76 -20.32
CA LEU A 65 -9.40 -2.97 -20.01
C LEU A 65 -10.01 -2.92 -18.61
N SER A 66 -9.29 -2.34 -17.63
CA SER A 66 -9.85 -2.11 -16.29
C SER A 66 -10.91 -1.00 -16.29
N LYS A 67 -10.73 0.07 -17.09
CA LYS A 67 -11.72 1.17 -17.20
C LYS A 67 -12.91 0.78 -18.07
N THR A 68 -12.74 0.05 -19.15
CA THR A 68 -13.76 -0.51 -20.03
C THR A 68 -14.54 -1.60 -19.31
N ARG A 69 -13.91 -2.50 -18.53
CA ARG A 69 -14.64 -3.37 -17.61
C ARG A 69 -15.43 -2.59 -16.56
N LYS A 70 -14.87 -1.50 -16.02
CA LYS A 70 -15.55 -0.65 -15.04
C LYS A 70 -16.69 0.18 -15.66
N ILE A 71 -16.53 0.71 -16.86
CA ILE A 71 -17.52 1.47 -17.63
C ILE A 71 -18.64 0.54 -18.11
N ILE A 72 -18.30 -0.65 -18.61
CA ILE A 72 -19.29 -1.68 -18.95
C ILE A 72 -20.05 -2.13 -17.69
N LYS A 73 -19.35 -2.33 -16.55
CA LYS A 73 -19.99 -2.65 -15.25
C LYS A 73 -20.84 -1.49 -14.70
N GLU A 74 -20.41 -0.24 -14.81
CA GLU A 74 -21.14 0.96 -14.36
C GLU A 74 -22.34 1.27 -15.27
N TYR A 75 -22.23 1.10 -16.60
CA TYR A 75 -23.33 1.36 -17.55
C TYR A 75 -24.37 0.23 -17.60
N ILE A 76 -23.99 -1.04 -17.42
CA ILE A 76 -24.94 -2.16 -17.30
C ILE A 76 -25.70 -2.05 -15.97
N ASN A 77 -25.02 -1.69 -14.89
CA ASN A 77 -25.71 -1.37 -13.64
C ASN A 77 -26.66 -0.19 -13.84
N LEU A 78 -26.25 0.90 -14.50
CA LEU A 78 -27.14 2.07 -14.67
C LEU A 78 -28.31 1.83 -15.64
N SER A 79 -28.16 1.05 -16.72
CA SER A 79 -29.27 0.80 -17.66
C SER A 79 -30.28 -0.21 -17.12
N VAL A 80 -29.84 -1.27 -16.43
CA VAL A 80 -30.70 -2.23 -15.75
C VAL A 80 -31.38 -1.59 -14.53
N ILE A 81 -30.65 -0.78 -13.75
CA ILE A 81 -31.20 -0.01 -12.62
C ILE A 81 -32.14 1.11 -13.11
N GLU A 82 -31.88 1.78 -14.24
CA GLU A 82 -32.79 2.77 -14.82
C GLU A 82 -34.07 2.15 -15.39
N GLU A 83 -33.99 0.98 -16.03
CA GLU A 83 -35.17 0.32 -16.59
C GLU A 83 -36.06 -0.26 -15.47
N ILE A 84 -35.45 -0.78 -14.39
CA ILE A 84 -36.14 -1.19 -13.15
C ILE A 84 -36.74 0.04 -12.44
N ARG A 85 -36.02 1.19 -12.40
CA ARG A 85 -36.51 2.48 -11.87
C ARG A 85 -37.68 3.06 -12.68
N LYS A 86 -37.64 2.96 -14.02
CA LYS A 86 -38.66 3.54 -14.91
C LYS A 86 -39.94 2.71 -14.96
N LYS A 87 -39.86 1.39 -14.77
CA LYS A 87 -41.01 0.48 -14.82
C LYS A 87 -41.72 0.26 -13.48
N ASN A 88 -41.11 0.59 -12.35
CA ASN A 88 -41.70 0.39 -11.01
C ASN A 88 -41.81 1.70 -10.21
N LYS A 89 -42.76 2.56 -10.59
CA LYS A 89 -43.10 3.79 -9.83
C LYS A 89 -43.63 3.53 -8.40
N LEU A 90 -43.88 2.28 -8.00
CA LEU A 90 -44.50 1.91 -6.72
C LEU A 90 -43.57 1.22 -5.71
N LEU A 91 -42.27 1.05 -5.99
CA LEU A 91 -41.32 0.47 -5.04
C LEU A 91 -40.50 1.57 -4.33
N PHE A 92 -41.17 2.35 -3.49
CA PHE A 92 -40.55 3.35 -2.61
C PHE A 92 -40.02 2.79 -1.29
N PHE A 93 -39.88 1.46 -1.16
CA PHE A 93 -39.45 0.80 0.09
C PHE A 93 -38.38 -0.28 -0.12
N TRP A 94 -37.29 0.04 -0.81
CA TRP A 94 -36.08 -0.80 -0.80
C TRP A 94 -34.95 -0.06 -0.10
N THR A 95 -34.36 -0.70 0.91
CA THR A 95 -33.29 -0.07 1.69
C THR A 95 -31.96 -0.09 0.91
N PRO A 96 -31.07 0.91 1.08
CA PRO A 96 -29.80 1.04 0.32
C PRO A 96 -28.80 -0.13 0.45
N ARG A 97 -29.13 -1.16 1.22
CA ARG A 97 -28.25 -2.28 1.57
C ARG A 97 -28.22 -3.36 0.46
N GLU A 98 -29.38 -3.69 -0.10
CA GLU A 98 -29.54 -4.75 -1.11
C GLU A 98 -28.93 -4.35 -2.48
N VAL A 99 -29.06 -3.08 -2.87
CA VAL A 99 -28.41 -2.53 -4.08
C VAL A 99 -26.88 -2.51 -3.95
N LYS A 100 -26.37 -2.32 -2.72
CA LYS A 100 -24.93 -2.36 -2.41
C LYS A 100 -24.40 -3.80 -2.47
N GLU A 101 -25.19 -4.77 -2.02
CA GLU A 101 -24.89 -6.19 -2.10
C GLU A 101 -24.78 -6.66 -3.56
N LEU A 102 -25.73 -6.30 -4.43
CA LEU A 102 -25.67 -6.58 -5.87
C LEU A 102 -24.44 -5.95 -6.57
N SER A 103 -24.04 -4.75 -6.18
CA SER A 103 -22.87 -4.05 -6.75
C SER A 103 -21.52 -4.71 -6.41
N ASN A 104 -21.51 -5.52 -5.34
CA ASN A 104 -20.33 -6.17 -4.78
C ASN A 104 -20.17 -7.65 -5.19
N ILE A 105 -21.14 -8.24 -5.88
CA ILE A 105 -21.04 -9.61 -6.40
C ILE A 105 -20.02 -9.61 -7.57
N ASP A 106 -19.01 -10.47 -7.47
CA ASP A 106 -17.99 -10.65 -8.52
C ASP A 106 -18.58 -11.52 -9.65
N ILE A 107 -18.15 -11.32 -10.90
CA ILE A 107 -18.68 -12.03 -12.09
C ILE A 107 -18.59 -13.57 -11.98
N LYS A 108 -17.83 -14.07 -11.00
CA LYS A 108 -17.55 -15.49 -10.77
C LYS A 108 -18.55 -16.19 -9.85
N ASP A 109 -19.38 -15.46 -9.09
CA ASP A 109 -20.32 -16.05 -8.14
C ASP A 109 -21.68 -16.34 -8.81
N LEU A 110 -21.64 -17.21 -9.82
CA LEU A 110 -22.77 -17.60 -10.66
C LEU A 110 -23.97 -18.11 -9.86
N CYS A 111 -23.75 -18.96 -8.85
CA CYS A 111 -24.81 -19.51 -8.02
C CYS A 111 -25.57 -18.43 -7.24
N LYS A 112 -24.88 -17.39 -6.78
CA LYS A 112 -25.49 -16.28 -6.02
C LYS A 112 -26.34 -15.37 -6.91
N ILE A 113 -25.93 -15.20 -8.16
CA ILE A 113 -26.71 -14.48 -9.18
C ILE A 113 -27.95 -15.30 -9.57
N GLU A 114 -27.83 -16.62 -9.70
CA GLU A 114 -28.95 -17.52 -9.98
C GLU A 114 -29.98 -17.54 -8.84
N GLU A 115 -29.52 -17.63 -7.58
CA GLU A 115 -30.38 -17.53 -6.40
C GLU A 115 -31.19 -16.23 -6.40
N LEU A 116 -30.56 -15.11 -6.76
CA LEU A 116 -31.23 -13.81 -6.84
C LEU A 116 -32.20 -13.70 -8.03
N ILE A 117 -31.91 -14.33 -9.17
CA ILE A 117 -32.82 -14.39 -10.32
C ILE A 117 -34.08 -15.18 -9.98
N VAL A 118 -33.91 -16.29 -9.26
CA VAL A 118 -35.01 -17.14 -8.78
C VAL A 118 -35.82 -16.41 -7.71
N SER A 119 -35.16 -15.81 -6.72
CA SER A 119 -35.84 -15.16 -5.59
C SER A 119 -36.64 -13.91 -5.99
N HIS A 120 -36.37 -13.33 -7.16
CA HIS A 120 -37.07 -12.15 -7.68
C HIS A 120 -37.94 -12.45 -8.91
N ASN A 121 -38.24 -13.73 -9.20
CA ASN A 121 -39.12 -14.15 -10.28
C ASN A 121 -38.70 -13.67 -11.68
N LEU A 122 -37.40 -13.54 -11.94
CA LEU A 122 -36.84 -13.10 -13.23
C LEU A 122 -36.51 -14.26 -14.19
N LEU A 123 -37.07 -15.45 -13.94
CA LEU A 123 -36.78 -16.71 -14.65
C LEU A 123 -36.93 -16.62 -16.18
N TYR A 124 -37.87 -15.82 -16.69
CA TYR A 124 -38.06 -15.60 -18.14
C TYR A 124 -36.97 -14.74 -18.80
N ARG A 125 -36.11 -14.07 -18.02
CA ARG A 125 -34.92 -13.35 -18.51
C ARG A 125 -33.62 -14.15 -18.35
N LYS A 126 -33.69 -15.40 -17.88
CA LYS A 126 -32.54 -16.29 -17.62
C LYS A 126 -31.66 -16.49 -18.87
N VAL A 127 -32.27 -16.63 -20.05
CA VAL A 127 -31.57 -16.75 -21.35
C VAL A 127 -30.72 -15.51 -21.68
N TYR A 128 -31.23 -14.31 -21.36
CA TYR A 128 -30.51 -13.05 -21.58
C TYR A 128 -29.26 -12.93 -20.70
N PHE A 129 -29.33 -13.40 -19.45
CA PHE A 129 -28.18 -13.42 -18.55
C PHE A 129 -27.19 -14.55 -18.88
N GLU A 130 -27.66 -15.74 -19.28
CA GLU A 130 -26.81 -16.87 -19.67
C GLU A 130 -25.97 -16.55 -20.93
N ASP A 131 -26.57 -16.01 -21.99
CA ASP A 131 -25.83 -15.61 -23.21
C ASP A 131 -24.82 -14.48 -22.94
N PHE A 132 -25.18 -13.56 -22.03
CA PHE A 132 -24.28 -12.49 -21.60
C PHE A 132 -23.12 -13.06 -20.79
N LEU A 133 -23.39 -13.95 -19.84
CA LEU A 133 -22.38 -14.67 -19.06
C LEU A 133 -21.50 -15.55 -19.94
N VAL A 134 -21.99 -16.09 -21.06
CA VAL A 134 -21.19 -16.83 -22.06
C VAL A 134 -20.16 -15.93 -22.76
N LEU A 135 -20.48 -14.65 -23.04
CA LEU A 135 -19.51 -13.67 -23.53
C LEU A 135 -18.41 -13.34 -22.49
N PHE A 136 -18.69 -13.54 -21.20
CA PHE A 136 -17.75 -13.33 -20.08
C PHE A 136 -17.18 -14.62 -19.48
N LYS A 137 -17.62 -15.81 -19.91
CA LYS A 137 -17.01 -17.11 -19.63
C LYS A 137 -15.64 -17.12 -20.31
N ASN A 138 -14.67 -16.55 -19.60
CA ASN A 138 -13.23 -16.53 -19.87
C ASN A 138 -12.88 -16.88 -21.33
N PRO A 139 -13.02 -15.93 -22.27
CA PRO A 139 -12.72 -16.23 -23.65
C PRO A 139 -11.25 -16.66 -23.75
N GLU A 140 -11.01 -17.77 -24.44
CA GLU A 140 -9.71 -18.42 -24.56
C GLU A 140 -8.60 -17.43 -24.97
N TRP A 141 -8.93 -16.46 -25.84
CA TRP A 141 -8.01 -15.39 -26.23
C TRP A 141 -7.56 -14.49 -25.08
N LEU A 142 -8.40 -14.24 -24.07
CA LEU A 142 -8.05 -13.42 -22.91
C LEU A 142 -7.20 -14.21 -21.91
N ASN A 143 -7.45 -15.51 -21.78
CA ASN A 143 -6.58 -16.41 -21.03
C ASN A 143 -5.22 -16.54 -21.70
N ASN A 144 -5.19 -16.72 -23.02
CA ASN A 144 -3.97 -16.76 -23.81
C ASN A 144 -3.22 -15.42 -23.74
N TYR A 145 -3.92 -14.29 -23.82
CA TYR A 145 -3.29 -12.97 -23.66
C TYR A 145 -2.76 -12.73 -22.23
N SER A 146 -3.54 -13.07 -21.20
CA SER A 146 -3.12 -13.00 -19.80
C SER A 146 -1.89 -13.87 -19.56
N HIS A 147 -1.88 -15.09 -20.10
CA HIS A 147 -0.77 -16.02 -20.07
C HIS A 147 0.46 -15.48 -20.81
N HIS A 148 0.32 -15.00 -22.04
CA HIS A 148 1.39 -14.37 -22.81
C HIS A 148 1.94 -13.11 -22.12
N TYR A 149 1.09 -12.27 -21.54
CA TYR A 149 1.50 -11.10 -20.77
C TYR A 149 2.25 -11.49 -19.50
N ARG A 150 1.78 -12.52 -18.78
CA ARG A 150 2.46 -13.10 -17.62
C ARG A 150 3.85 -13.60 -18.00
N ILE A 151 3.97 -14.39 -19.07
CA ILE A 151 5.24 -14.88 -19.59
C ILE A 151 6.15 -13.72 -20.02
N ALA A 152 5.63 -12.75 -20.77
CA ALA A 152 6.38 -11.58 -21.21
C ALA A 152 6.92 -10.77 -20.02
N LYS A 153 6.14 -10.64 -18.95
CA LYS A 153 6.52 -9.94 -17.71
C LYS A 153 7.60 -10.71 -16.95
N ILE A 154 7.46 -12.03 -16.82
CA ILE A 154 8.49 -12.92 -16.24
C ILE A 154 9.79 -12.81 -17.04
N ASN A 155 9.72 -12.92 -18.36
CA ASN A 155 10.87 -12.79 -19.25
C ASN A 155 11.51 -11.40 -19.16
N ARG A 156 10.72 -10.33 -19.03
CA ARG A 156 11.23 -8.99 -18.80
C ARG A 156 11.95 -8.87 -17.46
N TYR A 157 11.46 -9.51 -16.40
CA TYR A 157 12.14 -9.50 -15.10
C TYR A 157 13.44 -10.30 -15.13
N ARG A 158 13.47 -11.44 -15.83
CA ARG A 158 14.70 -12.22 -16.07
C ARG A 158 15.73 -11.41 -16.86
N LYS A 159 15.31 -10.65 -17.88
CA LYS A 159 16.22 -9.82 -18.69
C LYS A 159 16.74 -8.56 -17.97
N ASN A 160 15.95 -7.98 -17.06
CA ASN A 160 16.29 -6.73 -16.38
C ASN A 160 16.60 -6.97 -14.90
N GLN A 161 17.55 -7.87 -14.63
CA GLN A 161 18.02 -8.09 -13.27
C GLN A 161 18.72 -6.84 -12.73
N ILE A 162 18.46 -6.53 -11.46
CA ILE A 162 19.05 -5.39 -10.77
C ILE A 162 20.03 -5.94 -9.74
N PRO A 163 21.34 -5.66 -9.85
CA PRO A 163 22.30 -6.08 -8.85
C PRO A 163 22.09 -5.33 -7.53
N ILE A 164 22.17 -6.04 -6.41
CA ILE A 164 22.24 -5.49 -5.06
C ILE A 164 23.69 -5.65 -4.60
N LYS A 165 24.36 -4.52 -4.39
CA LYS A 165 25.78 -4.47 -4.00
C LYS A 165 25.97 -4.38 -2.48
N ILE A 166 25.34 -5.27 -1.73
CA ILE A 166 25.46 -5.30 -0.27
C ILE A 166 25.56 -6.75 0.21
N SER A 167 26.53 -7.05 1.08
CA SER A 167 26.69 -8.38 1.70
C SER A 167 25.62 -8.66 2.76
N LEU A 168 25.37 -9.93 3.10
CA LEU A 168 24.41 -10.31 4.13
C LEU A 168 24.76 -9.67 5.49
N ASN A 169 26.03 -9.71 5.88
CA ASN A 169 26.46 -9.13 7.15
C ASN A 169 26.26 -7.61 7.20
N THR A 170 26.54 -6.91 6.09
CA THR A 170 26.24 -5.48 5.98
C THR A 170 24.74 -5.21 6.07
N TYR A 171 23.91 -6.06 5.45
CA TYR A 171 22.45 -5.94 5.52
C TYR A 171 21.92 -6.09 6.96
N ILE A 172 22.42 -7.07 7.70
CA ILE A 172 22.08 -7.28 9.12
C ILE A 172 22.51 -6.09 9.97
N GLU A 173 23.71 -5.55 9.75
CA GLU A 173 24.19 -4.38 10.48
C GLU A 173 23.37 -3.11 10.21
N ILE A 174 22.89 -2.93 8.96
CA ILE A 174 21.94 -1.86 8.65
C ILE A 174 20.64 -2.02 9.46
N ILE A 175 20.11 -3.24 9.58
CA ILE A 175 18.91 -3.52 10.38
C ILE A 175 19.16 -3.15 11.86
N ASN A 176 20.29 -3.58 12.43
CA ASN A 176 20.67 -3.26 13.81
C ASN A 176 20.77 -1.76 14.05
N ILE A 177 21.43 -1.02 13.14
CA ILE A 177 21.52 0.44 13.20
C ILE A 177 20.13 1.08 13.21
N LEU A 178 19.18 0.58 12.42
CA LEU A 178 17.84 1.14 12.28
C LEU A 178 16.94 0.85 13.49
N LEU A 179 16.98 -0.38 14.01
CA LEU A 179 16.14 -0.81 15.13
C LEU A 179 16.56 -0.18 16.47
N THR A 180 17.84 0.17 16.62
CA THR A 180 18.37 0.82 17.84
C THR A 180 18.12 2.34 17.88
N GLN A 181 17.49 2.92 16.86
CA GLN A 181 17.24 4.36 16.80
C GLN A 181 16.16 4.80 17.80
N LYS A 182 16.52 5.72 18.70
CA LYS A 182 15.59 6.28 19.71
C LYS A 182 14.93 7.60 19.30
N LYS A 183 15.39 8.22 18.20
CA LYS A 183 15.02 9.61 17.87
C LYS A 183 13.91 9.78 16.83
N ASP A 184 13.73 8.82 15.92
CA ASP A 184 12.67 8.86 14.92
C ASP A 184 12.16 7.45 14.64
N VAL A 185 10.90 7.21 15.01
CA VAL A 185 10.20 5.91 14.86
C VAL A 185 10.33 5.30 13.48
N ARG A 186 10.43 6.15 12.45
CA ARG A 186 10.41 5.72 11.05
C ARG A 186 11.66 4.93 10.69
N LEU A 187 12.75 5.14 11.42
CA LEU A 187 13.98 4.34 11.27
C LEU A 187 13.77 2.93 11.76
N LYS A 188 13.21 2.78 12.97
CA LYS A 188 12.79 1.46 13.49
C LYS A 188 11.85 0.78 12.51
N PHE A 189 10.89 1.53 11.95
CA PHE A 189 9.99 1.03 10.93
C PHE A 189 10.72 0.47 9.69
N TYR A 190 11.74 1.15 9.16
CA TYR A 190 12.55 0.59 8.08
C TYR A 190 13.31 -0.67 8.51
N GLY A 191 13.88 -0.67 9.73
CA GLY A 191 14.54 -1.83 10.31
C GLY A 191 13.61 -3.04 10.38
N VAL A 192 12.37 -2.87 10.87
CA VAL A 192 11.34 -3.91 10.91
C VAL A 192 10.98 -4.40 9.51
N LEU A 193 10.79 -3.51 8.53
CA LEU A 193 10.48 -3.90 7.16
C LEU A 193 11.61 -4.71 6.52
N MET A 194 12.86 -4.35 6.78
CA MET A 194 14.03 -5.09 6.28
C MET A 194 14.19 -6.42 7.03
N ALA A 195 13.91 -6.46 8.33
CA ALA A 195 14.04 -7.67 9.13
C ALA A 195 12.97 -8.75 8.84
N THR A 196 11.81 -8.36 8.33
CA THR A 196 10.62 -9.25 8.21
C THR A 196 10.03 -9.33 6.81
N GLY A 197 10.35 -8.37 5.94
CA GLY A 197 9.77 -8.21 4.62
C GLY A 197 8.25 -8.00 4.61
N ARG A 198 7.61 -7.63 5.73
CA ARG A 198 6.17 -7.39 5.76
C ARG A 198 5.80 -6.13 4.97
N ARG A 199 4.53 -6.02 4.58
CA ARG A 199 4.01 -4.79 3.97
C ARG A 199 3.90 -3.70 5.04
N PRO A 200 4.12 -2.43 4.67
CA PRO A 200 3.94 -1.30 5.59
C PRO A 200 2.65 -1.32 6.42
N VAL A 201 1.52 -1.65 5.78
CA VAL A 201 0.20 -1.66 6.42
C VAL A 201 0.01 -2.85 7.37
N GLU A 202 0.72 -3.96 7.15
CA GLU A 202 0.74 -5.14 8.04
C GLU A 202 1.43 -4.76 9.35
N ILE A 203 2.62 -4.14 9.26
CA ILE A 203 3.36 -3.63 10.42
C ILE A 203 2.57 -2.56 11.17
N MET A 204 2.05 -1.55 10.47
CA MET A 204 1.44 -0.39 11.11
C MET A 204 0.08 -0.67 11.73
N LYS A 205 -0.72 -1.61 11.21
CA LYS A 205 -2.12 -1.73 11.66
C LYS A 205 -2.75 -3.11 11.57
N ILE A 206 -2.59 -3.81 10.45
CA ILE A 206 -3.49 -4.94 10.13
C ILE A 206 -3.08 -6.20 10.89
N SER A 207 -1.80 -6.50 10.95
CA SER A 207 -1.35 -7.83 11.34
C SER A 207 -1.11 -7.94 12.83
N GLU A 208 -1.23 -9.16 13.34
CA GLU A 208 -0.82 -9.49 14.71
C GLU A 208 0.44 -10.33 14.65
N PHE A 209 1.34 -10.13 15.61
CA PHE A 209 2.66 -10.73 15.62
C PHE A 209 2.90 -11.43 16.95
N TYR A 210 3.35 -12.67 16.88
CA TYR A 210 3.60 -13.53 18.03
C TYR A 210 5.01 -14.11 17.89
N ILE A 211 5.71 -14.26 19.01
CA ILE A 211 7.01 -14.93 19.05
C ILE A 211 6.74 -16.41 18.79
N GLU A 212 7.32 -16.96 17.73
CA GLU A 212 7.35 -18.41 17.52
C GLU A 212 8.58 -18.99 18.22
N ASP A 213 9.75 -18.40 17.95
CA ASP A 213 11.01 -18.65 18.66
C ASP A 213 11.92 -17.40 18.60
N GLY A 214 13.20 -17.51 18.99
CA GLY A 214 14.14 -16.37 19.00
C GLY A 214 14.46 -15.76 17.62
N ARG A 215 14.16 -16.46 16.52
CA ARG A 215 14.43 -16.06 15.14
C ARG A 215 13.23 -16.22 14.21
N HIS A 216 12.06 -16.60 14.71
CA HIS A 216 10.84 -16.76 13.93
C HIS A 216 9.67 -16.02 14.55
N ILE A 217 8.85 -15.43 13.68
CA ILE A 217 7.62 -14.73 14.06
C ILE A 217 6.44 -15.38 13.35
N LEU A 218 5.41 -15.72 14.13
CA LEU A 218 4.09 -16.03 13.63
C LEU A 218 3.32 -14.72 13.40
N MET A 219 2.80 -14.52 12.19
CA MET A 219 1.94 -13.40 11.84
C MET A 219 0.56 -13.87 11.44
N LYS A 220 -0.47 -13.24 12.00
CA LYS A 220 -1.88 -13.39 11.60
C LYS A 220 -2.36 -12.14 10.86
N ASN A 221 -3.45 -12.28 10.11
CA ASN A 221 -4.09 -11.20 9.35
C ASN A 221 -3.18 -10.62 8.24
N ILE A 222 -2.89 -11.43 7.23
CA ILE A 222 -2.10 -11.02 6.07
C ILE A 222 -2.90 -10.05 5.18
N ALA A 223 -2.30 -8.92 4.78
CA ALA A 223 -2.99 -7.95 3.93
C ALA A 223 -3.18 -8.48 2.50
N LYS A 224 -4.25 -8.00 1.84
CA LYS A 224 -4.66 -8.40 0.47
C LYS A 224 -5.11 -9.86 0.32
N LYS A 225 -5.43 -10.55 1.41
CA LYS A 225 -6.16 -11.82 1.37
C LYS A 225 -7.66 -11.56 1.27
N LYS A 226 -8.33 -12.35 0.44
CA LYS A 226 -9.78 -12.51 0.37
C LYS A 226 -10.20 -13.60 1.35
N GLU A 227 -11.50 -13.70 1.62
CA GLU A 227 -12.05 -14.68 2.59
C GLU A 227 -11.83 -16.14 2.18
N ASN A 228 -11.74 -16.40 0.88
CA ASN A 228 -11.54 -17.74 0.31
C ASN A 228 -10.07 -18.13 0.11
N ASN A 229 -9.13 -17.35 0.64
CA ASN A 229 -7.71 -17.72 0.60
C ASN A 229 -7.41 -18.84 1.61
N LEU A 230 -6.46 -19.72 1.31
CA LEU A 230 -6.09 -20.80 2.23
C LEU A 230 -5.12 -20.32 3.32
N ILE A 231 -4.34 -19.29 3.01
CA ILE A 231 -3.28 -18.79 3.89
C ILE A 231 -3.68 -17.47 4.54
N HIS A 232 -4.06 -17.53 5.81
CA HIS A 232 -4.38 -16.37 6.65
C HIS A 232 -3.33 -16.07 7.73
N GLN A 233 -2.42 -17.01 7.98
CA GLN A 233 -1.32 -16.88 8.92
C GLN A 233 -0.03 -17.46 8.34
N ILE A 234 1.11 -17.05 8.90
CA ILE A 234 2.42 -17.40 8.38
C ILE A 234 3.49 -17.31 9.46
N VAL A 235 4.38 -18.30 9.52
CA VAL A 235 5.65 -18.23 10.25
C VAL A 235 6.77 -17.84 9.28
N PHE A 236 7.63 -16.90 9.66
CA PHE A 236 8.76 -16.48 8.84
C PHE A 236 10.00 -16.14 9.69
N PRO A 237 11.22 -16.32 9.13
CA PRO A 237 12.45 -16.04 9.85
C PRO A 237 12.75 -14.55 9.96
N THR A 238 13.57 -14.18 10.93
CA THR A 238 14.01 -12.80 11.16
C THR A 238 15.52 -12.66 11.32
N PHE A 239 16.08 -11.59 10.76
CA PHE A 239 17.52 -11.31 10.80
C PHE A 239 18.05 -10.88 12.16
N VAL A 240 17.15 -10.52 13.08
CA VAL A 240 17.45 -10.15 14.46
C VAL A 240 16.48 -10.87 15.38
N ASP A 241 16.71 -10.75 16.69
CA ASP A 241 15.86 -11.31 17.72
C ASP A 241 14.37 -10.93 17.53
N SER A 242 13.50 -11.93 17.61
CA SER A 242 12.07 -11.76 17.32
C SER A 242 11.36 -10.87 18.35
N ARG A 243 11.81 -10.85 19.61
CA ARG A 243 11.25 -9.99 20.66
C ARG A 243 11.58 -8.53 20.38
N LEU A 244 12.82 -8.22 19.99
CA LEU A 244 13.20 -6.86 19.58
C LEU A 244 12.34 -6.32 18.42
N ILE A 245 11.98 -7.19 17.46
CA ILE A 245 11.11 -6.80 16.34
C ILE A 245 9.70 -6.51 16.82
N ILE A 246 9.12 -7.39 17.63
CA ILE A 246 7.75 -7.22 18.13
C ILE A 246 7.64 -5.98 19.03
N ASP A 247 8.60 -5.76 19.93
CA ASP A 247 8.69 -4.56 20.76
C ASP A 247 8.77 -3.30 19.87
N SER A 248 9.62 -3.34 18.84
CA SER A 248 9.72 -2.25 17.86
C SER A 248 8.40 -2.00 17.11
N ILE A 249 7.65 -3.03 16.75
CA ILE A 249 6.32 -2.90 16.13
C ILE A 249 5.35 -2.23 17.11
N GLY A 250 5.36 -2.62 18.39
CA GLY A 250 4.57 -2.01 19.45
C GLY A 250 4.85 -0.51 19.58
N GLU A 251 6.12 -0.14 19.68
CA GLU A 251 6.56 1.25 19.71
C GLU A 251 6.12 2.02 18.45
N ILE A 252 6.26 1.43 17.26
CA ILE A 252 5.84 2.08 16.01
C ILE A 252 4.34 2.40 16.03
N ARG A 253 3.52 1.42 16.41
CA ARG A 253 2.06 1.56 16.47
C ARG A 253 1.63 2.62 17.47
N TYR A 254 2.28 2.62 18.63
CA TYR A 254 2.06 3.59 19.68
C TYR A 254 2.36 5.02 19.22
N MET A 255 3.59 5.21 18.72
CA MET A 255 4.14 6.54 18.42
C MET A 255 3.50 7.19 17.20
N GLU A 256 3.09 6.38 16.22
CA GLU A 256 2.33 6.83 15.06
C GLU A 256 0.82 6.88 15.31
N ARG A 257 0.36 6.45 16.50
CA ARG A 257 -1.06 6.37 16.88
C ARG A 257 -1.90 5.64 15.84
N THR A 258 -1.41 4.51 15.34
CA THR A 258 -1.98 3.84 14.16
C THR A 258 -3.40 3.32 14.38
N GLY A 259 -3.82 3.12 15.64
CA GLY A 259 -5.20 2.84 16.01
C GLY A 259 -6.19 3.84 15.38
N LYS A 260 -5.83 5.13 15.35
CA LYS A 260 -6.67 6.22 14.81
C LYS A 260 -6.55 6.44 13.30
N LEU A 261 -5.64 5.74 12.62
CA LEU A 261 -5.37 5.96 11.19
C LEU A 261 -6.12 4.96 10.31
N SER A 262 -6.79 5.41 9.25
CA SER A 262 -7.33 4.50 8.24
C SER A 262 -6.22 3.88 7.37
N LYS A 263 -6.53 2.83 6.61
CA LYS A 263 -5.57 2.21 5.67
C LYS A 263 -5.11 3.22 4.60
N GLU A 264 -6.01 4.09 4.16
CA GLU A 264 -5.77 5.15 3.19
C GLU A 264 -4.84 6.23 3.77
N MET A 265 -5.05 6.63 5.03
CA MET A 265 -4.17 7.56 5.74
C MET A 265 -2.76 7.00 5.89
N ILE A 266 -2.63 5.71 6.23
CA ILE A 266 -1.33 5.03 6.27
C ILE A 266 -0.65 5.08 4.90
N SER A 267 -1.37 4.74 3.82
CA SER A 267 -0.84 4.80 2.45
C SER A 267 -0.37 6.21 2.05
N SER A 268 -1.17 7.24 2.36
CA SER A 268 -0.82 8.65 2.15
C SER A 268 0.47 9.03 2.90
N ASN A 269 0.56 8.69 4.19
CA ASN A 269 1.73 8.97 5.03
C ASN A 269 2.98 8.27 4.50
N LEU A 270 2.85 7.03 4.02
CA LEU A 270 3.94 6.26 3.42
C LEU A 270 4.48 6.93 2.16
N ALA A 271 3.58 7.35 1.25
CA ALA A 271 3.94 7.99 0.00
C ALA A 271 4.69 9.31 0.21
N TYR A 272 4.24 10.14 1.16
CA TYR A 272 4.82 11.47 1.37
C TYR A 272 6.03 11.47 2.32
N SER A 273 5.87 10.91 3.52
CA SER A 273 6.83 11.14 4.62
C SER A 273 7.88 10.05 4.72
N TYR A 274 7.46 8.78 4.64
CA TYR A 274 8.36 7.65 4.79
C TYR A 274 9.25 7.48 3.56
N ASN A 275 8.67 7.43 2.36
CA ASN A 275 9.48 7.32 1.13
C ASN A 275 10.47 8.50 0.97
N ARG A 276 10.07 9.73 1.32
CA ARG A 276 10.98 10.90 1.25
C ARG A 276 12.19 10.73 2.18
N MET A 277 11.99 10.20 3.38
CA MET A 277 13.09 9.95 4.32
C MET A 277 13.93 8.75 3.88
N PHE A 278 13.27 7.68 3.42
CA PHE A 278 13.94 6.49 2.89
C PHE A 278 14.93 6.86 1.78
N ARG A 279 14.48 7.64 0.77
CA ARG A 279 15.34 8.18 -0.30
C ARG A 279 16.52 8.99 0.22
N LYS A 280 16.32 9.81 1.26
CA LYS A 280 17.42 10.61 1.82
C LYS A 280 18.49 9.77 2.50
N ILE A 281 18.10 8.68 3.16
CA ILE A 281 19.02 7.81 3.89
C ILE A 281 19.72 6.85 2.93
N PHE A 282 18.95 6.24 2.04
CA PHE A 282 19.41 5.19 1.13
C PHE A 282 19.71 5.67 -0.29
N LYS A 283 19.89 6.99 -0.46
CA LYS A 283 20.23 7.61 -1.74
C LYS A 283 21.44 6.91 -2.38
N ASP A 284 21.33 6.47 -3.62
CA ASP A 284 22.44 5.86 -4.36
C ASP A 284 22.93 4.50 -3.77
N ILE A 285 22.23 3.93 -2.79
CA ILE A 285 22.56 2.63 -2.16
C ILE A 285 21.68 1.52 -2.73
N PHE A 286 20.41 1.84 -2.99
CA PHE A 286 19.38 0.90 -3.41
C PHE A 286 18.82 1.20 -4.81
N GLU A 287 19.66 1.75 -5.70
CA GLU A 287 19.23 2.09 -7.05
C GLU A 287 18.72 0.87 -7.84
N PRO A 288 17.71 1.05 -8.71
CA PRO A 288 16.98 2.28 -9.03
C PRO A 288 15.74 2.51 -8.14
N GLU A 289 15.49 1.66 -7.13
CA GLU A 289 14.24 1.64 -6.38
C GLU A 289 14.39 2.08 -4.91
N GLU A 290 14.27 3.38 -4.69
CA GLU A 290 14.31 3.97 -3.35
C GLU A 290 12.91 4.18 -2.77
N SER A 291 12.27 3.07 -2.38
CA SER A 291 10.97 3.10 -1.69
C SER A 291 10.92 2.10 -0.54
N VAL A 292 10.03 2.34 0.43
CA VAL A 292 9.83 1.42 1.56
C VAL A 292 9.42 0.01 1.13
N TYR A 293 8.75 -0.12 -0.03
CA TYR A 293 8.39 -1.43 -0.57
C TYR A 293 9.60 -2.22 -1.06
N PHE A 294 10.74 -1.56 -1.27
CA PHE A 294 11.98 -2.21 -1.64
C PHE A 294 12.52 -3.11 -0.52
N CYS A 295 12.28 -2.75 0.76
CA CYS A 295 12.67 -3.57 1.91
C CYS A 295 12.13 -5.00 1.84
N ARG A 296 10.88 -5.18 1.40
CA ARG A 296 10.28 -6.52 1.20
C ARG A 296 11.00 -7.33 0.12
N ARG A 297 11.52 -6.67 -0.91
CA ARG A 297 12.28 -7.31 -1.98
C ARG A 297 13.67 -7.71 -1.50
N LEU A 298 14.36 -6.83 -0.78
CA LEU A 298 15.63 -7.13 -0.12
C LEU A 298 15.48 -8.33 0.84
N TYR A 299 14.49 -8.28 1.73
CA TYR A 299 14.21 -9.38 2.67
C TYR A 299 14.02 -10.69 1.92
N SER A 300 13.22 -10.72 0.85
CA SER A 300 12.95 -11.97 0.11
C SER A 300 14.21 -12.61 -0.48
N ARG A 301 15.24 -11.81 -0.80
CA ARG A 301 16.52 -12.29 -1.33
C ARG A 301 17.48 -12.72 -0.24
N PHE A 302 17.72 -11.85 0.74
CA PHE A 302 18.62 -12.19 1.84
C PHE A 302 18.07 -13.36 2.67
N SER A 303 16.75 -13.47 2.84
CA SER A 303 16.17 -14.55 3.64
C SER A 303 16.30 -15.89 2.93
N TYR A 304 16.22 -15.89 1.60
CA TYR A 304 16.50 -17.11 0.82
C TYR A 304 17.94 -17.56 1.04
N PHE A 305 18.89 -16.63 0.89
CA PHE A 305 20.30 -16.93 1.08
C PHE A 305 20.64 -17.38 2.50
N ALA A 306 20.03 -16.77 3.52
CA ALA A 306 20.33 -17.05 4.92
C ALA A 306 19.58 -18.25 5.51
N PHE A 307 18.35 -18.54 5.06
CA PHE A 307 17.44 -19.43 5.78
C PHE A 307 16.74 -20.47 4.90
N ALA A 308 16.82 -20.40 3.57
CA ALA A 308 16.11 -21.36 2.73
C ALA A 308 16.72 -22.77 2.84
N PRO A 309 15.89 -23.82 2.89
CA PRO A 309 16.36 -25.19 2.75
C PRO A 309 17.10 -25.36 1.41
N LYS A 310 18.20 -26.15 1.42
CA LYS A 310 19.05 -26.36 0.23
C LYS A 310 18.31 -26.87 -1.00
N ASN A 311 17.21 -27.58 -0.80
CA ASN A 311 16.37 -28.17 -1.84
C ASN A 311 15.16 -27.31 -2.24
N MET A 312 14.98 -26.13 -1.64
CA MET A 312 13.83 -25.26 -1.93
C MET A 312 14.18 -24.27 -3.04
N GLU A 313 13.34 -24.22 -4.08
CA GLU A 313 13.46 -23.23 -5.15
C GLU A 313 13.08 -21.83 -4.65
N LEU A 314 13.76 -20.81 -5.17
CA LEU A 314 13.60 -19.43 -4.72
C LEU A 314 12.16 -18.92 -4.78
N ASN A 315 11.41 -19.15 -5.87
CA ASN A 315 10.04 -18.64 -5.95
C ASN A 315 9.13 -19.36 -4.95
N LEU A 316 9.36 -20.65 -4.70
CA LEU A 316 8.69 -21.39 -3.64
C LEU A 316 9.03 -20.82 -2.24
N TRP A 317 10.29 -20.49 -1.98
CA TRP A 317 10.66 -19.80 -0.75
C TRP A 317 9.96 -18.45 -0.62
N ILE A 318 9.99 -17.63 -1.68
CA ILE A 318 9.36 -16.30 -1.69
C ILE A 318 7.86 -16.41 -1.42
N THR A 319 7.13 -17.33 -2.06
CA THR A 319 5.69 -17.52 -1.81
C THR A 319 5.44 -17.92 -0.36
N THR A 320 6.24 -18.85 0.16
CA THR A 320 6.18 -19.32 1.55
C THR A 320 6.40 -18.18 2.53
N VAL A 321 7.56 -17.51 2.52
CA VAL A 321 7.89 -16.50 3.53
C VAL A 321 7.10 -15.20 3.38
N LEU A 322 6.56 -14.89 2.20
CA LEU A 322 5.77 -13.67 1.97
C LEU A 322 4.25 -13.88 2.13
N GLY A 323 3.80 -15.12 2.31
CA GLY A 323 2.39 -15.46 2.51
C GLY A 323 1.55 -15.34 1.25
N HIS A 324 2.12 -15.69 0.09
CA HIS A 324 1.36 -15.84 -1.15
C HIS A 324 0.66 -17.21 -1.17
N GLU A 325 -0.34 -17.39 -2.04
CA GLU A 325 -0.88 -18.73 -2.30
C GLU A 325 0.17 -19.61 -3.00
N GLN A 326 0.10 -20.92 -2.80
CA GLN A 326 1.10 -21.87 -3.32
C GLN A 326 1.14 -21.92 -4.85
N ASP A 327 0.01 -21.63 -5.51
CA ASP A 327 -0.11 -21.53 -6.97
C ASP A 327 0.31 -20.16 -7.54
N ASP A 328 0.56 -19.15 -6.68
CA ASP A 328 0.91 -17.79 -7.08
C ASP A 328 2.43 -17.56 -7.24
N ILE A 329 3.07 -18.44 -8.03
CA ILE A 329 4.49 -18.33 -8.39
C ILE A 329 4.76 -17.04 -9.20
N ILE A 330 3.76 -16.52 -9.92
CA ILE A 330 3.89 -15.33 -10.75
C ILE A 330 4.14 -14.08 -9.89
N THR A 331 3.46 -13.95 -8.75
CA THR A 331 3.71 -12.84 -7.83
C THR A 331 5.11 -12.91 -7.23
N ALA A 332 5.68 -14.11 -7.05
CA ALA A 332 7.07 -14.27 -6.59
C ALA A 332 8.10 -13.72 -7.59
N PHE A 333 7.87 -13.84 -8.91
CA PHE A 333 8.78 -13.30 -9.93
C PHE A 333 8.99 -11.78 -9.85
N HIS A 334 8.03 -11.04 -9.30
CA HIS A 334 8.19 -9.59 -9.08
C HIS A 334 9.32 -9.28 -8.08
N TYR A 335 9.56 -10.18 -7.12
CA TYR A 335 10.60 -10.05 -6.10
C TYR A 335 11.94 -10.65 -6.59
N ASN A 336 11.88 -11.64 -7.48
CA ASN A 336 13.02 -12.30 -8.13
C ASN A 336 13.78 -11.42 -9.16
N ARG A 337 13.46 -10.12 -9.29
CA ARG A 337 14.20 -9.22 -10.19
C ARG A 337 15.59 -8.84 -9.67
N TYR A 338 15.81 -8.91 -8.36
CA TYR A 338 17.03 -8.38 -7.73
C TYR A 338 18.04 -9.47 -7.45
N VAL A 339 19.30 -9.32 -7.86
CA VAL A 339 20.31 -10.36 -7.68
C VAL A 339 21.36 -9.85 -6.71
N LEU A 340 21.69 -10.64 -5.69
CA LEU A 340 22.79 -10.30 -4.79
C LEU A 340 24.09 -10.43 -5.59
N GLU A 341 24.89 -9.37 -5.66
CA GLU A 341 26.25 -9.52 -6.20
C GLU A 341 27.05 -10.41 -5.25
N ASN A 342 27.90 -11.26 -5.82
CA ASN A 342 28.78 -12.12 -5.05
C ASN A 342 29.87 -11.25 -4.41
N LEU A 343 29.55 -10.74 -3.22
CA LEU A 343 30.42 -9.91 -2.41
C LEU A 343 30.98 -10.76 -1.29
N ASP A 344 32.19 -10.42 -0.88
CA ASP A 344 32.79 -10.95 0.35
C ASP A 344 31.80 -10.79 1.53
N ASP A 345 31.78 -11.78 2.42
CA ASP A 345 30.95 -11.78 3.63
C ASP A 345 31.39 -10.69 4.62
N ASN A 346 32.52 -10.02 4.37
CA ASN A 346 32.94 -8.87 5.15
C ASN A 346 31.89 -7.74 5.18
N VAL A 347 31.86 -7.04 6.32
CA VAL A 347 30.97 -5.89 6.56
C VAL A 347 31.55 -4.65 5.87
N ASP A 348 30.76 -3.97 5.06
CA ASP A 348 31.14 -2.69 4.44
C ASP A 348 31.07 -1.54 5.45
N ILE A 349 32.17 -1.33 6.17
CA ILE A 349 32.31 -0.29 7.18
C ILE A 349 32.09 1.11 6.60
N SER A 350 32.49 1.36 5.35
CA SER A 350 32.36 2.65 4.67
C SER A 350 30.89 2.99 4.42
N LEU A 351 30.11 2.01 3.95
CA LEU A 351 28.67 2.14 3.77
C LEU A 351 27.94 2.34 5.11
N LEU A 352 28.29 1.57 6.14
CA LEU A 352 27.70 1.75 7.47
C LEU A 352 27.98 3.15 8.04
N ARG A 353 29.18 3.68 7.84
CA ARG A 353 29.55 5.04 8.24
C ARG A 353 28.75 6.09 7.47
N LEU A 354 28.56 5.90 6.17
CA LEU A 354 27.72 6.77 5.34
C LEU A 354 26.27 6.80 5.84
N ILE A 355 25.68 5.64 6.12
CA ILE A 355 24.31 5.53 6.64
C ILE A 355 24.18 6.21 7.99
N LYS A 356 25.08 5.93 8.95
CA LYS A 356 25.11 6.58 10.26
C LYS A 356 25.20 8.11 10.14
N ARG A 357 26.06 8.61 9.24
CA ARG A 357 26.17 10.06 8.96
C ARG A 357 24.86 10.64 8.43
N ARG A 358 24.24 10.01 7.42
CA ARG A 358 22.96 10.48 6.84
C ARG A 358 21.82 10.47 7.85
N ILE A 359 21.74 9.41 8.65
CA ILE A 359 20.82 9.28 9.80
C ILE A 359 21.03 10.43 10.77
N TYR A 360 22.27 10.67 11.21
CA TYR A 360 22.61 11.77 12.12
C TYR A 360 22.21 13.14 11.54
N THR A 361 22.60 13.44 10.29
CA THR A 361 22.25 14.71 9.62
C THR A 361 20.73 14.91 9.54
N TYR A 362 19.98 13.84 9.30
CA TYR A 362 18.52 13.91 9.21
C TYR A 362 17.86 14.12 10.59
N ILE A 363 18.36 13.41 11.61
CA ILE A 363 17.77 13.36 12.94
C ILE A 363 18.16 14.54 13.81
N LYS A 364 19.29 15.21 13.54
CA LYS A 364 19.78 16.38 14.31
C LYS A 364 18.68 17.43 14.56
N ARG A 365 17.64 17.47 13.72
CA ARG A 365 16.51 18.41 13.78
C ARG A 365 15.20 17.81 14.34
N LYS A 366 15.23 16.64 14.98
CA LYS A 366 14.03 15.89 15.39
C LYS A 366 14.08 15.47 16.85
N THR A 367 12.91 15.56 17.47
CA THR A 367 12.65 15.39 18.89
C THR A 367 12.49 13.91 19.24
N THR A 368 13.09 13.45 20.35
CA THR A 368 13.03 12.04 20.76
C THR A 368 11.88 11.77 21.72
N TYR A 369 11.58 10.50 21.93
CA TYR A 369 10.62 10.04 22.92
C TYR A 369 11.04 10.43 24.32
N SER A 370 10.08 10.98 25.04
CA SER A 370 10.23 11.53 26.38
C SER A 370 8.84 11.95 26.86
N VAL A 371 8.66 11.94 28.17
CA VAL A 371 7.41 12.32 28.82
C VAL A 371 7.71 13.49 29.73
N ILE A 372 6.77 14.44 29.80
CA ILE A 372 6.80 15.50 30.80
C ILE A 372 5.49 15.48 31.60
N THR A 373 5.63 15.46 32.92
CA THR A 373 4.51 15.53 33.87
C THR A 373 4.07 16.99 34.07
N MET A 374 2.80 17.21 34.43
CA MET A 374 2.28 18.54 34.77
C MET A 374 3.10 19.22 35.89
N GLN A 375 3.47 18.45 36.92
CA GLN A 375 4.29 18.94 38.04
C GLN A 375 5.62 19.53 37.55
N LYS A 376 6.33 18.79 36.68
CA LYS A 376 7.57 19.24 36.07
C LYS A 376 7.39 20.46 35.17
N VAL A 377 6.31 20.55 34.39
CA VAL A 377 6.01 21.74 33.59
C VAL A 377 5.85 22.97 34.50
N ASN A 378 5.08 22.85 35.58
CA ASN A 378 4.85 23.95 36.52
C ASN A 378 6.16 24.38 37.21
N LEU A 379 6.96 23.41 37.65
CA LEU A 379 8.26 23.66 38.26
C LEU A 379 9.25 24.32 37.29
N LEU A 380 9.22 23.97 36.00
CA LEU A 380 10.01 24.66 34.97
C LEU A 380 9.53 26.09 34.73
N ILE A 381 8.22 26.35 34.78
CA ILE A 381 7.65 27.70 34.66
C ILE A 381 8.09 28.56 35.85
N GLU A 382 8.00 28.04 37.07
CA GLU A 382 8.37 28.74 38.31
C GLU A 382 9.86 29.08 38.37
N ARG A 383 10.73 28.22 37.83
CA ARG A 383 12.18 28.41 37.80
C ARG A 383 12.68 29.34 36.70
N CYS A 384 11.83 29.75 35.77
CA CYS A 384 12.24 30.62 34.68
C CYS A 384 12.15 32.09 35.06
N ASP A 385 13.30 32.77 35.04
CA ASP A 385 13.35 34.22 35.09
C ASP A 385 12.85 34.83 33.74
N VAL A 386 12.24 36.03 33.79
CA VAL A 386 11.44 36.65 32.70
C VAL A 386 12.19 36.78 31.36
N ARG A 387 13.52 36.65 31.37
CA ARG A 387 14.43 36.89 30.22
C ARG A 387 14.45 35.80 29.14
N GLN A 388 13.74 34.67 29.26
CA GLN A 388 13.62 33.65 28.20
C GLN A 388 12.20 33.56 27.60
N ASP A 389 11.70 34.68 27.09
CA ASP A 389 10.32 34.91 26.61
C ASP A 389 9.73 33.73 25.80
N ASN A 390 10.42 33.25 24.76
CA ASN A 390 9.91 32.19 23.91
C ASN A 390 9.94 30.78 24.54
N TYR A 391 10.84 30.52 25.48
CA TYR A 391 10.91 29.24 26.20
C TYR A 391 9.73 29.13 27.17
N VAL A 392 9.53 30.17 27.99
CA VAL A 392 8.42 30.25 28.96
C VAL A 392 7.07 30.22 28.26
N LYS A 393 6.90 30.97 27.16
CA LYS A 393 5.71 30.89 26.32
C LYS A 393 5.44 29.47 25.79
N THR A 394 6.49 28.70 25.50
CA THR A 394 6.35 27.30 25.05
C THR A 394 5.89 26.40 26.20
N LEU A 395 6.43 26.56 27.40
CA LEU A 395 5.97 25.87 28.60
C LEU A 395 4.49 26.15 28.90
N HIS A 396 4.06 27.42 28.79
CA HIS A 396 2.65 27.76 28.96
C HIS A 396 1.76 27.11 27.89
N VAL A 397 2.17 27.07 26.63
CA VAL A 397 1.42 26.36 25.58
C VAL A 397 1.32 24.86 25.87
N ILE A 398 2.40 24.25 26.37
CA ILE A 398 2.39 22.84 26.79
C ILE A 398 1.42 22.63 27.95
N ARG A 399 1.48 23.48 28.98
CA ARG A 399 0.57 23.43 30.13
C ARG A 399 -0.90 23.56 29.69
N ASP A 400 -1.19 24.51 28.80
CA ASP A 400 -2.54 24.73 28.28
C ASP A 400 -3.04 23.51 27.48
N ILE A 401 -2.17 22.86 26.70
CA ILE A 401 -2.50 21.60 26.02
C ILE A 401 -2.88 20.53 27.04
N MET A 402 -2.08 20.39 28.11
CA MET A 402 -2.31 19.38 29.14
C MET A 402 -3.61 19.64 29.91
N ILE A 403 -3.88 20.89 30.31
CA ILE A 403 -5.12 21.28 30.99
C ILE A 403 -6.34 21.01 30.09
N LYS A 404 -6.28 21.48 28.84
CA LYS A 404 -7.39 21.33 27.88
C LYS A 404 -7.73 19.87 27.62
N ASP A 405 -6.72 19.02 27.50
CA ASP A 405 -6.89 17.60 27.19
C ASP A 405 -7.01 16.74 28.47
N LYS A 406 -7.05 17.35 29.67
CA LYS A 406 -7.07 16.69 30.99
C LYS A 406 -5.96 15.65 31.18
N LEU A 407 -4.73 16.03 30.86
CA LEU A 407 -3.54 15.17 30.90
C LEU A 407 -2.66 15.49 32.11
N GLU A 408 -2.33 14.47 32.91
CA GLU A 408 -1.28 14.58 33.94
C GLU A 408 0.13 14.44 33.34
N GLU A 409 0.24 13.70 32.24
CA GLU A 409 1.47 13.47 31.50
C GLU A 409 1.30 13.79 30.02
N LEU A 410 2.32 14.43 29.44
CA LEU A 410 2.39 14.69 28.02
C LEU A 410 3.59 14.00 27.41
N GLU A 411 3.33 13.18 26.41
CA GLU A 411 4.37 12.46 25.70
C GLU A 411 4.80 13.19 24.42
N MET A 412 6.10 13.18 24.13
CA MET A 412 6.66 13.71 22.90
C MET A 412 6.41 12.77 21.71
N LEU A 413 5.17 12.76 21.24
CA LEU A 413 4.74 11.99 20.08
C LEU A 413 4.88 12.77 18.78
N ARG A 414 4.88 12.04 17.65
CA ARG A 414 4.96 12.66 16.33
C ARG A 414 3.80 13.62 16.10
N GLY A 415 4.15 14.85 15.71
CA GLY A 415 3.18 15.92 15.42
C GLY A 415 2.86 16.81 16.62
N LEU A 416 3.31 16.47 17.84
CA LEU A 416 3.15 17.35 18.99
C LEU A 416 3.84 18.71 18.76
N ASN A 417 5.04 18.72 18.19
CA ASN A 417 5.74 19.96 17.81
C ASN A 417 4.89 20.86 16.88
N VAL A 418 4.14 20.27 15.95
CA VAL A 418 3.21 21.00 15.06
C VAL A 418 2.01 21.53 15.84
N LYS A 419 1.45 20.72 16.76
CA LYS A 419 0.35 21.15 17.66
C LYS A 419 0.77 22.33 18.53
N ILE A 420 1.93 22.21 19.20
CA ILE A 420 2.52 23.27 20.02
C ILE A 420 2.73 24.52 19.18
N ARG A 421 3.32 24.43 17.99
CA ARG A 421 3.52 25.59 17.11
C ARG A 421 2.21 26.26 16.70
N LYS A 422 1.17 25.48 16.36
CA LYS A 422 -0.14 26.03 15.98
C LYS A 422 -0.77 26.77 17.15
N MET A 423 -0.77 26.18 18.33
CA MET A 423 -1.30 26.82 19.54
C MET A 423 -0.47 28.03 19.98
N PHE A 424 0.85 27.96 19.84
CA PHE A 424 1.73 29.09 20.08
C PHE A 424 1.37 30.26 19.18
N LYS A 425 1.22 30.03 17.87
CA LYS A 425 0.83 31.07 16.91
C LYS A 425 -0.55 31.64 17.25
N GLN A 426 -1.50 30.78 17.61
CA GLN A 426 -2.85 31.22 18.01
C GLN A 426 -2.83 32.09 19.27
N LYS A 427 -1.98 31.74 20.26
CA LYS A 427 -1.90 32.44 21.54
C LYS A 427 -1.10 33.75 21.46
N TYR A 428 -0.02 33.78 20.68
CA TYR A 428 0.95 34.89 20.69
C TYR A 428 1.07 35.65 19.35
N GLY A 429 0.34 35.26 18.30
CA GLY A 429 0.20 36.03 17.05
C GLY A 429 1.32 35.89 16.01
N TYR A 430 2.46 35.25 16.32
CA TYR A 430 3.58 35.10 15.36
C TYR A 430 4.05 33.66 15.15
N ASN A 431 4.80 33.45 14.06
CA ASN A 431 5.37 32.15 13.70
C ASN A 431 6.61 31.84 14.54
N TYR A 432 6.60 30.69 15.20
CA TYR A 432 7.75 30.19 15.94
C TYR A 432 8.84 29.61 15.03
N ASN A 433 10.11 29.92 15.29
CA ASN A 433 11.26 29.36 14.56
C ASN A 433 11.40 27.85 14.86
N TYR A 434 11.37 27.01 13.81
CA TYR A 434 11.40 25.55 13.94
C TYR A 434 12.64 25.01 14.66
N THR A 435 13.81 25.62 14.39
CA THR A 435 15.07 25.21 15.01
C THR A 435 15.04 25.48 16.51
N LYS A 436 14.58 26.68 16.89
CA LYS A 436 14.51 27.09 18.29
C LYS A 436 13.47 26.29 19.08
N LEU A 437 12.32 25.96 18.48
CA LEU A 437 11.32 25.09 19.11
C LEU A 437 11.89 23.72 19.42
N SER A 438 12.65 23.14 18.49
CA SER A 438 13.24 21.82 18.67
C SER A 438 14.26 21.80 19.81
N GLU A 439 15.06 22.86 19.96
CA GLU A 439 15.98 23.04 21.09
C GLU A 439 15.23 23.11 22.43
N TYR A 440 14.17 23.91 22.50
CA TYR A 440 13.41 24.04 23.74
C TYR A 440 12.66 22.76 24.10
N LEU A 441 12.02 22.10 23.13
CA LEU A 441 11.38 20.82 23.39
C LEU A 441 12.39 19.76 23.86
N SER A 442 13.65 19.84 23.43
CA SER A 442 14.73 18.98 23.91
C SER A 442 15.11 19.24 25.36
N ALA A 443 15.18 20.52 25.75
CA ALA A 443 15.41 20.89 27.14
C ALA A 443 14.22 20.51 28.04
N ILE A 444 13.00 20.84 27.63
CA ILE A 444 11.76 20.63 28.39
C ILE A 444 11.54 19.13 28.65
N PHE A 445 11.67 18.32 27.60
CA PHE A 445 11.47 16.88 27.71
C PHE A 445 12.76 16.10 28.02
N GLU A 446 13.84 16.80 28.37
CA GLU A 446 15.13 16.23 28.82
C GLU A 446 15.73 15.14 27.93
N TYR A 447 15.53 15.22 26.62
CA TYR A 447 16.23 14.34 25.72
C TYR A 447 17.49 14.98 25.18
N THR A 448 18.61 14.24 25.24
CA THR A 448 19.90 14.72 24.76
C THR A 448 19.94 14.84 23.23
N ILE A 449 19.97 16.06 22.73
CA ILE A 449 20.65 16.38 21.48
C ILE A 449 22.15 16.30 21.80
N LYS A 450 22.74 15.09 21.81
CA LYS A 450 24.20 14.98 21.72
C LYS A 450 24.62 15.82 20.50
N ARG A 451 25.37 16.90 20.76
CA ARG A 451 25.87 17.83 19.74
C ARG A 451 26.75 17.08 18.75
#